data_AF-E3FYS3-F1
#
_entry.id   AF-E3FYS3-F1
#
_cell.length_a   1.000
_cell.length_b   1.000
_cell.length_c   1.000
_cell.angle_alpha   90.00
_cell.angle_beta   90.00
_cell.angle_gamma   90.00
#
_symmetry.space_group_name_H-M   'P 1'
#
loop_
_entity.id
_entity.type
_entity.pdbx_description
1 polymer ?
#
loop_
_entity_poly.entity_id
_entity_poly.type
_entity_poly.pdbx_seq_one_letter_code
_entity_poly.pdbx_strand_id
1 'polypeptide(L)' 'MAGFVNGYHSCMIGNGIHDEEYGHFFEWLIAKGEFPGEGWAAKYLRDCHGDHEQAIRKYLDFAAEFAAQNRQVKER' A
#
# COMPACT_ATOMS: atom_id res chain seq x y z
N MET A 1 6.31 -1.21 11.38
CA MET A 1 6.32 -0.76 9.96
C MET A 1 5.00 -0.13 9.51
N ALA A 2 3.83 -0.76 9.69
CA ALA A 2 2.54 -0.14 9.32
C ALA A 2 2.30 1.23 10.00
N GLY A 3 2.65 1.36 11.28
CA GLY A 3 2.60 2.65 11.99
C GLY A 3 3.56 3.71 11.42
N PHE A 4 4.68 3.30 10.81
CA PHE A 4 5.59 4.24 10.14
C PHE A 4 4.99 4.77 8.85
N VAL A 5 4.42 3.90 8.00
CA VAL A 5 3.75 4.31 6.75
C VAL A 5 2.56 5.23 7.05
N ASN A 6 1.71 4.86 8.02
CA ASN A 6 0.60 5.71 8.45
C ASN A 6 1.08 7.05 9.05
N GLY A 7 2.14 7.03 9.87
CA GLY A 7 2.70 8.24 10.46
C GLY A 7 3.30 9.19 9.43
N TYR A 8 4.02 8.65 8.44
CA TYR A 8 4.56 9.42 7.33
C TYR A 8 3.44 10.06 6.49
N HIS A 9 2.40 9.28 6.15
CA HIS A 9 1.25 9.79 5.40
C HIS A 9 0.48 10.88 6.17
N SER A 10 0.24 10.68 7.47
CA SER A 10 -0.35 11.71 8.34
C SER A 10 0.49 12.98 8.39
N CYS A 11 1.83 12.86 8.37
CA CYS A 11 2.74 14.00 8.30
C CYS A 11 2.64 14.72 6.94
N MET A 12 2.55 13.98 5.84
CA MET A 12 2.38 14.59 4.50
C MET A 12 1.07 15.36 4.40
N ILE A 13 -0.05 14.76 4.83
CA ILE A 13 -1.36 15.43 4.88
C ILE A 13 -1.28 16.69 5.75
N GLY A 14 -0.68 16.59 6.93
CA GLY A 14 -0.53 17.72 7.85
C GLY A 14 0.27 18.89 7.27
N ASN A 15 1.19 18.59 6.34
CA ASN A 15 1.97 19.59 5.61
C ASN A 15 1.36 20.00 4.25
N GLY A 16 0.15 19.51 3.93
CA GLY A 16 -0.52 19.81 2.66
C GLY A 16 0.12 19.15 1.44
N ILE A 17 1.01 18.17 1.63
CA ILE A 17 1.63 17.38 0.57
C ILE A 17 0.67 16.25 0.23
N HIS A 18 0.06 16.32 -0.96
CA HIS A 18 -0.78 15.25 -1.47
C HIS A 18 0.05 14.31 -2.35
N ASP A 19 0.18 13.07 -1.91
CA ASP A 19 0.75 12.01 -2.73
C ASP A 19 -0.38 11.31 -3.49
N GLU A 20 -0.68 11.83 -4.67
CA GLU A 20 -1.72 11.27 -5.55
C GLU A 20 -1.40 9.83 -5.97
N GLU A 21 -0.11 9.49 -6.12
CA GLU A 21 0.32 8.15 -6.52
C GLU A 21 0.06 7.12 -5.40
N TYR A 22 0.30 7.51 -4.15
CA TYR A 22 -0.09 6.71 -2.99
C TYR A 22 -1.61 6.51 -2.89
N GLY A 23 -2.39 7.55 -3.18
CA GLY A 23 -3.85 7.45 -3.28
C GLY A 23 -4.30 6.42 -4.32
N HIS A 24 -3.77 6.52 -5.54
CA HIS A 24 -4.07 5.58 -6.63
C HIS A 24 -3.63 4.15 -6.32
N PHE A 25 -2.50 3.97 -5.63
CA PHE A 25 -2.06 2.66 -5.17
C PHE A 25 -3.09 2.02 -4.22
N PHE A 26 -3.63 2.80 -3.28
CA PHE A 26 -4.65 2.30 -2.34
C PHE A 26 -5.96 1.96 -3.04
N GLU A 27 -6.41 2.78 -3.97
CA GLU A 27 -7.60 2.50 -4.78
C GLU A 27 -7.42 1.21 -5.60
N TRP A 28 -6.26 1.03 -6.22
CA TRP A 28 -5.91 -0.20 -6.93
C TRP A 28 -5.90 -1.43 -6.00
N LEU A 29 -5.36 -1.28 -4.79
CA LEU A 29 -5.32 -2.36 -3.79
C LEU A 29 -6.72 -2.76 -3.30
N ILE A 30 -7.61 -1.77 -3.12
CA ILE A 30 -9.02 -1.98 -2.81
C ILE A 30 -9.72 -2.71 -3.97
N ALA A 31 -9.52 -2.27 -5.21
CA ALA A 31 -10.08 -2.90 -6.40
C ALA A 31 -9.62 -4.37 -6.57
N LYS A 32 -8.39 -4.69 -6.14
CA LYS A 32 -7.84 -6.06 -6.12
C LYS A 32 -8.45 -6.94 -5.02
N GLY A 33 -9.23 -6.39 -4.09
CA GLY A 33 -9.77 -7.11 -2.93
C GLY A 33 -8.71 -7.35 -1.83
N GLU A 34 -7.58 -6.65 -1.90
CA GLU A 34 -6.45 -6.82 -1.00
C GLU A 34 -6.51 -5.88 0.23
N PHE A 35 -7.56 -5.07 0.34
CA PHE A 35 -7.80 -4.15 1.45
C PHE A 35 -9.17 -4.43 2.11
N PRO A 36 -9.23 -5.28 3.15
CA PRO A 36 -10.44 -5.43 3.95
C PRO A 36 -10.61 -4.20 4.84
N GLY A 37 -11.84 -3.92 5.30
CA GLY A 37 -12.17 -2.69 6.06
C GLY A 37 -11.34 -2.45 7.35
N GLU A 38 -10.59 -3.45 7.82
CA GLU A 38 -9.62 -3.36 8.93
C GLU A 38 -8.22 -2.86 8.52
N GLY A 39 -7.96 -2.72 7.22
CA GLY A 39 -6.70 -2.27 6.63
C GLY A 39 -5.77 -3.40 6.15
N TRP A 40 -4.94 -3.09 5.15
CA TRP A 40 -4.00 -4.05 4.54
C TRP A 40 -3.06 -4.71 5.57
N ALA A 41 -2.62 -3.95 6.58
CA ALA A 41 -1.66 -4.43 7.57
C ALA A 41 -2.23 -5.56 8.43
N ALA A 42 -3.49 -5.45 8.85
CA ALA A 42 -4.16 -6.48 9.64
C ALA A 42 -4.39 -7.75 8.83
N LYS A 43 -4.79 -7.61 7.55
CA LYS A 43 -4.94 -8.75 6.62
C LYS A 43 -3.63 -9.48 6.42
N TYR A 44 -2.57 -8.77 6.04
CA TYR A 44 -1.31 -9.41 5.69
C TYR A 44 -0.63 -10.06 6.90
N LEU A 45 -0.78 -9.48 8.09
CA LEU A 45 -0.31 -10.14 9.30
C LEU A 45 -1.08 -11.42 9.61
N ARG A 46 -2.39 -11.45 9.36
CA ARG A 46 -3.20 -12.68 9.49
C ARG A 46 -2.76 -13.74 8.48
N ASP A 47 -2.62 -13.35 7.21
CA ASP A 47 -2.20 -14.23 6.12
C ASP A 47 -0.79 -14.79 6.34
N CYS A 48 0.11 -13.99 6.92
CA CYS A 48 1.49 -14.38 7.20
C CYS A 48 1.69 -14.99 8.59
N HIS A 49 0.62 -15.42 9.28
CA HIS A 49 0.69 -16.04 10.61
C HIS A 49 1.43 -15.20 11.68
N GLY A 50 1.34 -13.88 11.59
CA GLY A 50 2.03 -12.95 12.48
C GLY A 50 3.48 -12.65 12.08
N ASP A 51 3.96 -13.19 10.96
CA ASP A 51 5.27 -12.82 10.40
C ASP A 51 5.18 -11.43 9.76
N HIS A 52 5.70 -10.46 10.52
CA HIS A 52 5.74 -9.07 10.10
C HIS A 52 6.63 -8.84 8.87
N GLU A 53 7.71 -9.60 8.70
CA GLU A 53 8.61 -9.41 7.57
C GLU A 53 7.95 -9.88 6.27
N GLN A 54 7.33 -11.06 6.29
CA GLN A 54 6.60 -11.57 5.13
C GLN A 54 5.40 -10.68 4.78
N ALA A 55 4.67 -10.16 5.77
CA ALA A 55 3.57 -9.24 5.53
C ALA A 55 4.02 -7.94 4.83
N ILE A 56 5.21 -7.43 5.19
CA ILE A 56 5.80 -6.24 4.54
C ILE A 56 6.29 -6.58 3.14
N ARG A 57 6.94 -7.73 2.94
CA ARG A 57 7.38 -8.16 1.60
C ARG A 57 6.19 -8.27 0.65
N LYS A 58 5.08 -8.87 1.09
CA LYS A 58 3.83 -8.95 0.32
C LYS A 58 3.28 -7.57 -0.06
N TYR A 59 3.32 -6.61 0.86
CA TYR A 59 2.93 -5.23 0.57
C TYR A 59 3.86 -4.57 -0.48
N LEU A 60 5.17 -4.79 -0.36
CA LEU A 60 6.15 -4.25 -1.32
C LEU A 60 6.03 -4.90 -2.70
N ASP A 61 5.70 -6.20 -2.77
CA ASP A 61 5.45 -6.89 -4.04
C ASP A 61 4.24 -6.28 -4.77
N PHE A 62 3.17 -5.94 -4.04
CA PHE A 62 2.02 -5.24 -4.62
C PHE A 62 2.35 -3.83 -5.07
N ALA A 63 3.17 -3.09 -4.31
CA ALA A 63 3.64 -1.77 -4.71
C ALA A 63 4.48 -1.84 -5.99
N ALA A 64 5.37 -2.84 -6.10
CA ALA A 64 6.16 -3.08 -7.31
C ALA A 64 5.29 -3.46 -8.51
N GLU A 65 4.26 -4.30 -8.31
CA GLU A 65 3.30 -4.66 -9.35
C GLU A 65 2.53 -3.44 -9.87
N PHE A 66 2.04 -2.59 -8.97
CA PHE A 66 1.36 -1.35 -9.32
C PHE A 66 2.28 -0.39 -10.10
N ALA A 67 3.53 -0.21 -9.63
CA ALA A 67 4.51 0.63 -10.31
C ALA A 67 4.82 0.12 -11.73
N ALA A 68 4.93 -1.20 -11.91
CA ALA A 68 5.13 -1.81 -13.21
C ALA A 68 3.91 -1.59 -14.14
N GLN A 69 2.68 -1.72 -13.62
CA GLN A 69 1.45 -1.46 -14.38
C GLN A 69 1.35 0.01 -14.81
N ASN A 70 1.59 0.95 -13.89
CA ASN A 70 1.56 2.38 -14.20
C ASN A 70 2.62 2.81 -15.21
N ARG A 71 3.78 2.16 -15.20
CA ARG A 71 4.83 2.42 -16.19
C ARG A 71 4.39 2.01 -17.60
N GLN A 72 3.76 0.84 -17.73
CA GLN A 72 3.21 0.38 -19.01
C GLN A 72 2.05 1.25 -19.53
N VAL A 73 1.26 1.84 -18.63
CA VAL A 73 0.18 2.77 -19.00
C VAL A 73 0.74 4.11 -19.48
N LYS A 74 1.84 4.61 -18.90
CA LYS A 74 2.50 5.85 -19.33
C LYS A 74 3.26 5.74 -20.67
N GLU A 75 3.58 4.52 -21.12
CA GLU A 75 4.32 4.25 -22.37
C GLU A 75 3.40 3.97 -23.58
N ARG A 76 2.06 3.99 -23.39
CA ARG A 76 1.05 3.85 -24.45
C ARG A 76 0.40 5.19 -24.81
#